data_AF-A0A3B6KSI1-F1
#
_entry.id   AF-A0A3B6KSI1-F1
#
_cell.length_a   1.000
_cell.length_b   1.000
_cell.length_c   1.000
_cell.angle_alpha   90.00
_cell.angle_beta   90.00
_cell.angle_gamma   90.00
#
_symmetry.space_group_name_H-M   'P 1'
#
loop_
_entity.id
_entity.type
_entity.pdbx_description
1 polymer ?
#
loop_
_entity_poly.entity_id
_entity_poly.type
_entity_poly.pdbx_seq_one_letter_code
_entity_poly.pdbx_strand_id
1 'polypeptide(L)'
;MAAQPVKPAKNVDKPLFTETFNVQASSADYMTFITGIRNKLGNPGHFSHNRPVLPPVEPNVAPSRWFHIVLKTSPASTGLTLATRADNLYWEGFKSSDGTWWELTPGLIPGATYLGFGGTYRDLLGDTDKLTNVALGRQQMADAVAALYGRTKADKTSGPKQQQAREAVTTLLLMVHEATRFQSVSAFVAGLLHPKTVEKKSGKISNELKAQVNGWQDLSEALLKTDAKPSPGKPPAKFTPIEKMGVRTAEEAAATLGILLFVEVPGGLTVAQGLQLFRASGGK
;
A
#
# COMPACT_ATOMS: atom_id res chain seq x y z
N MET A 1 -0.14 29.99 -6.37
CA MET A 1 0.06 29.11 -7.54
C MET A 1 -1.18 28.24 -7.68
N ALA A 2 -1.92 28.36 -8.78
CA ALA A 2 -3.04 27.45 -9.05
C ALA A 2 -2.47 26.05 -9.24
N ALA A 3 -2.99 25.06 -8.50
CA ALA A 3 -2.60 23.66 -8.68
C ALA A 3 -2.91 23.26 -10.13
N GLN A 4 -1.91 22.74 -10.85
CA GLN A 4 -2.16 22.18 -12.17
C GLN A 4 -3.25 21.10 -12.05
N PRO A 5 -4.24 21.06 -12.94
CA PRO A 5 -5.28 20.05 -12.90
C PRO A 5 -4.63 18.66 -13.01
N VAL A 6 -4.95 17.78 -12.06
CA VAL A 6 -4.52 16.38 -12.09
C VAL A 6 -5.08 15.76 -13.37
N LYS A 7 -4.22 15.22 -14.23
CA LYS A 7 -4.67 14.50 -15.42
C LYS A 7 -5.44 13.26 -14.96
N PRO A 8 -6.70 13.06 -15.41
CA PRO A 8 -7.48 11.89 -15.03
C PRO A 8 -6.73 10.59 -15.33
N ALA A 9 -6.80 9.65 -14.40
CA ALA A 9 -6.24 8.33 -14.54
C ALA A 9 -6.88 7.56 -15.68
N LYS A 10 -6.14 6.59 -16.22
CA LYS A 10 -6.62 5.63 -17.22
C LYS A 10 -6.68 4.24 -16.60
N ASN A 11 -7.55 3.39 -17.13
CA ASN A 11 -7.63 1.96 -16.78
C ASN A 11 -7.99 1.65 -15.32
N VAL A 12 -8.59 2.58 -14.57
CA VAL A 12 -9.01 2.33 -13.18
C VAL A 12 -9.99 1.15 -13.10
N ASP A 13 -10.95 1.06 -14.03
CA ASP A 13 -11.89 -0.07 -14.14
C ASP A 13 -11.35 -1.26 -14.95
N LYS A 14 -10.08 -1.22 -15.37
CA LYS A 14 -9.40 -2.31 -16.09
C LYS A 14 -8.17 -2.75 -15.29
N PRO A 15 -8.38 -3.30 -14.08
CA PRO A 15 -7.27 -3.66 -13.21
C PRO A 15 -6.41 -4.76 -13.87
N LEU A 16 -5.10 -4.68 -13.67
CA LEU A 16 -4.14 -5.72 -14.08
C LEU A 16 -4.49 -7.07 -13.45
N PHE A 17 -4.96 -7.04 -12.20
CA PHE A 17 -5.48 -8.18 -11.46
C PHE A 17 -6.39 -7.70 -10.32
N THR A 18 -7.17 -8.63 -9.78
CA THR A 18 -7.96 -8.43 -8.56
C THR A 18 -7.54 -9.46 -7.51
N GLU A 19 -7.20 -9.01 -6.31
CA GLU A 19 -6.96 -9.86 -5.15
C GLU A 19 -8.10 -9.77 -4.16
N THR A 20 -8.54 -10.89 -3.60
CA THR A 20 -9.71 -10.94 -2.70
C THR A 20 -9.31 -11.49 -1.35
N PHE A 21 -9.77 -10.82 -0.29
CA PHE A 21 -9.62 -11.29 1.08
C PHE A 21 -10.96 -11.27 1.82
N ASN A 22 -11.27 -12.37 2.50
CA ASN A 22 -12.38 -12.43 3.44
C ASN A 22 -11.84 -12.04 4.83
N VAL A 23 -12.37 -10.98 5.44
CA VAL A 23 -11.91 -10.48 6.75
C VAL A 23 -12.07 -11.50 7.89
N GLN A 24 -12.87 -12.56 7.68
CA GLN A 24 -13.05 -13.67 8.63
C GLN A 24 -12.09 -14.84 8.39
N ALA A 25 -11.24 -14.78 7.36
CA ALA A 25 -10.31 -15.84 7.01
C ALA A 25 -9.15 -15.96 8.00
N SER A 26 -8.34 -17.01 7.86
CA SER A 26 -7.24 -17.29 8.78
C SER A 26 -6.09 -16.30 8.63
N SER A 27 -5.19 -16.28 9.62
CA SER A 27 -3.91 -15.57 9.53
C SER A 27 -3.07 -16.04 8.33
N ALA A 28 -3.09 -17.35 8.04
CA ALA A 28 -2.38 -17.92 6.90
C ALA A 28 -2.95 -17.47 5.55
N ASP A 29 -4.29 -17.38 5.44
CA ASP A 29 -4.95 -16.85 4.23
C ASP A 29 -4.63 -15.37 4.02
N TYR A 30 -4.54 -14.59 5.10
CA TYR A 30 -4.13 -13.18 5.04
C TYR A 30 -2.69 -13.04 4.53
N MET A 31 -1.76 -13.85 5.04
CA MET A 31 -0.37 -13.84 4.56
C MET A 31 -0.25 -14.27 3.10
N THR A 32 -1.06 -15.26 2.68
CA THR A 32 -1.16 -15.69 1.28
C THR A 32 -1.69 -14.56 0.40
N PHE A 33 -2.74 -13.87 0.83
CA PHE A 33 -3.32 -12.72 0.15
C PHE A 33 -2.29 -11.58 -0.04
N ILE A 34 -1.60 -11.16 1.02
CA ILE A 34 -0.58 -10.11 0.94
C ILE A 34 0.59 -10.53 0.04
N THR A 35 1.02 -11.80 0.13
CA THR A 35 2.11 -12.32 -0.71
C THR A 35 1.71 -12.40 -2.18
N GLY A 36 0.46 -12.77 -2.47
CA GLY A 36 -0.10 -12.77 -3.82
C GLY A 36 -0.04 -11.39 -4.47
N ILE A 37 -0.41 -10.34 -3.73
CA ILE A 37 -0.28 -8.94 -4.20
C ILE A 37 1.17 -8.61 -4.55
N ARG A 38 2.12 -8.87 -3.64
CA ARG A 38 3.55 -8.57 -3.86
C ARG A 38 4.10 -9.27 -5.11
N ASN A 39 3.76 -10.54 -5.29
CA ASN A 39 4.22 -11.34 -6.43
C ASN A 39 3.69 -10.83 -7.77
N LYS A 40 2.43 -10.36 -7.82
CA LYS A 40 1.82 -9.83 -9.04
C LYS A 40 2.26 -8.41 -9.39
N LEU A 41 2.81 -7.67 -8.43
CA LEU A 41 3.27 -6.29 -8.61
C LEU A 41 4.77 -6.16 -8.90
N GLY A 42 5.58 -7.08 -8.40
CA GLY A 42 7.02 -7.06 -8.60
C GLY A 42 7.41 -7.01 -10.08
N ASN A 43 8.40 -6.19 -10.41
CA ASN A 43 9.04 -6.21 -11.71
C ASN A 43 9.82 -7.52 -11.85
N PRO A 44 9.45 -8.45 -12.78
CA PRO A 44 10.12 -9.73 -12.88
C PRO A 44 11.61 -9.64 -13.26
N GLY A 45 12.02 -8.51 -13.85
CA GLY A 45 13.41 -8.22 -14.18
C GLY A 45 14.19 -7.46 -13.11
N HIS A 46 13.60 -7.17 -11.95
CA HIS A 46 14.26 -6.38 -10.89
C HIS A 46 13.88 -6.83 -9.48
N PHE A 47 14.84 -7.47 -8.82
CA PHE A 47 14.78 -7.88 -7.42
C PHE A 47 16.00 -7.30 -6.69
N SER A 48 15.81 -6.98 -5.41
CA SER A 48 16.87 -6.58 -4.49
C SER A 48 16.84 -7.52 -3.30
N HIS A 49 17.91 -8.27 -3.04
CA HIS A 49 18.01 -9.18 -1.90
C HIS A 49 16.83 -10.16 -1.78
N ASN A 50 16.42 -10.76 -2.90
CA ASN A 50 15.25 -11.64 -3.03
C ASN A 50 13.90 -10.98 -2.69
N ARG A 51 13.84 -9.65 -2.64
CA ARG A 51 12.58 -8.90 -2.51
C ARG A 51 12.18 -8.29 -3.85
N PRO A 52 10.88 -8.34 -4.20
CA PRO A 52 10.41 -7.71 -5.42
C PRO A 52 10.59 -6.19 -5.35
N VAL A 53 10.92 -5.57 -6.48
CA VAL A 53 10.90 -4.11 -6.64
C VAL A 53 9.75 -3.77 -7.57
N LEU A 54 8.95 -2.74 -7.23
CA LEU A 54 7.92 -2.24 -8.14
C LEU A 54 8.55 -1.77 -9.46
N PRO A 55 7.84 -1.85 -10.60
CA PRO A 55 8.27 -1.15 -11.79
C PRO A 55 8.24 0.37 -11.55
N PRO A 56 9.08 1.14 -12.24
CA PRO A 56 9.04 2.60 -12.16
C PRO A 56 7.66 3.17 -12.53
N VAL A 57 7.32 4.33 -11.99
CA VAL A 57 6.18 5.12 -12.47
C VAL A 57 6.43 5.53 -13.92
N GLU A 58 5.45 5.33 -14.80
CA GLU A 58 5.59 5.70 -16.20
C GLU A 58 5.70 7.23 -16.35
N PRO A 59 6.77 7.76 -16.95
CA PRO A 59 6.96 9.21 -17.07
C PRO A 59 6.01 9.82 -18.11
N ASN A 60 5.64 11.07 -17.90
CA ASN A 60 4.88 11.92 -18.84
C ASN A 60 3.46 11.43 -19.18
N VAL A 61 2.93 10.44 -18.47
CA VAL A 61 1.55 9.94 -18.64
C VAL A 61 0.75 10.05 -17.34
N ALA A 62 -0.57 10.08 -17.46
CA ALA A 62 -1.44 9.94 -16.29
C ALA A 62 -1.36 8.50 -15.74
N PRO A 63 -1.62 8.27 -14.43
CA PRO A 63 -1.58 6.92 -13.85
C PRO A 63 -2.47 5.95 -14.63
N SER A 64 -1.85 4.90 -15.18
CA SER A 64 -2.42 3.99 -16.17
C SER A 64 -2.44 2.53 -15.71
N ARG A 65 -1.73 2.21 -14.61
CA ARG A 65 -1.53 0.85 -14.10
C ARG A 65 -2.17 0.72 -12.71
N TRP A 66 -3.21 -0.10 -12.65
CA TRP A 66 -4.08 -0.25 -11.49
C TRP A 66 -4.28 -1.72 -11.17
N PHE A 67 -4.56 -2.01 -9.91
CA PHE A 67 -5.08 -3.31 -9.49
C PHE A 67 -6.18 -3.10 -8.47
N HIS A 68 -7.05 -4.09 -8.34
CA HIS A 68 -8.15 -4.05 -7.39
C HIS A 68 -7.89 -4.98 -6.21
N ILE A 69 -8.34 -4.54 -5.05
CA ILE A 69 -8.43 -5.36 -3.85
C ILE A 69 -9.91 -5.44 -3.47
N VAL A 70 -10.42 -6.65 -3.24
CA VAL A 70 -11.81 -6.87 -2.82
C VAL A 70 -11.81 -7.43 -1.40
N LEU A 71 -12.34 -6.65 -0.45
CA LEU A 71 -12.48 -7.06 0.94
C LEU A 71 -13.93 -7.48 1.21
N LYS A 72 -14.12 -8.72 1.69
CA LYS A 72 -15.43 -9.29 1.98
C LYS A 72 -15.63 -9.50 3.48
N THR A 73 -16.82 -9.24 4.01
CA THR A 73 -17.16 -9.50 5.41
C THR A 73 -17.58 -10.94 5.66
N SER A 74 -17.98 -11.67 4.61
CA SER A 74 -18.21 -13.11 4.61
C SER A 74 -17.90 -13.72 3.24
N PRO A 75 -17.77 -15.05 3.09
CA PRO A 75 -17.53 -15.67 1.78
C PRO A 75 -18.59 -15.32 0.72
N ALA A 76 -19.85 -15.17 1.15
CA ALA A 76 -21.01 -14.91 0.30
C ALA A 76 -21.32 -13.41 0.12
N SER A 77 -20.69 -12.50 0.86
CA SER A 77 -20.96 -11.06 0.73
C SER A 77 -20.34 -10.48 -0.55
N THR A 78 -21.03 -9.52 -1.17
CA THR A 78 -20.37 -8.56 -2.09
C THR A 78 -19.29 -7.80 -1.32
N GLY A 79 -18.14 -7.58 -1.96
CA GLY A 79 -16.98 -6.97 -1.30
C GLY A 79 -16.81 -5.49 -1.60
N LEU A 80 -16.13 -4.79 -0.70
CA LEU A 80 -15.59 -3.46 -0.91
C LEU A 80 -14.42 -3.54 -1.90
N THR A 81 -14.53 -2.88 -3.04
CA THR A 81 -13.44 -2.81 -4.02
C THR A 81 -12.58 -1.57 -3.78
N LEU A 82 -11.26 -1.75 -3.73
CA LEU A 82 -10.26 -0.69 -3.61
C LEU A 82 -9.50 -0.54 -4.93
N ALA A 83 -9.44 0.67 -5.48
CA ALA A 83 -8.61 1.02 -6.63
C ALA A 83 -7.22 1.47 -6.15
N THR A 84 -6.21 0.68 -6.44
CA THR A 84 -4.84 0.92 -5.99
C THR A 84 -3.89 1.00 -7.19
N ARG A 85 -2.98 1.98 -7.15
CA ARG A 85 -1.94 2.13 -8.16
C ARG A 85 -0.92 0.99 -8.09
N ALA A 86 -0.61 0.40 -9.25
CA ALA A 86 0.29 -0.75 -9.36
C ALA A 86 1.79 -0.37 -9.46
N ASP A 87 2.12 0.92 -9.40
CA ASP A 87 3.48 1.45 -9.49
C ASP A 87 4.02 1.99 -8.14
N ASN A 88 3.13 2.41 -7.23
CA ASN A 88 3.52 2.95 -5.92
C ASN A 88 2.61 2.51 -4.75
N LEU A 89 1.64 1.61 -4.98
CA LEU A 89 0.70 1.13 -3.96
C LEU A 89 -0.16 2.23 -3.33
N TYR A 90 -0.37 3.37 -3.98
CA TYR A 90 -1.26 4.40 -3.44
C TYR A 90 -2.71 3.96 -3.63
N TRP A 91 -3.47 3.99 -2.55
CA TRP A 91 -4.91 3.80 -2.57
C TRP A 91 -5.57 5.11 -2.97
N GLU A 92 -6.28 5.12 -4.09
CA GLU A 92 -6.86 6.36 -4.65
C GLU A 92 -8.38 6.37 -4.66
N GLY A 93 -9.03 5.22 -4.46
CA GLY A 93 -10.47 5.18 -4.33
C GLY A 93 -11.07 3.84 -3.97
N PHE A 94 -12.35 3.84 -3.62
CA PHE A 94 -13.10 2.62 -3.30
C PHE A 94 -14.52 2.67 -3.87
N LYS A 95 -15.12 1.51 -4.08
CA LYS A 95 -16.49 1.38 -4.59
C LYS A 95 -17.44 0.94 -3.47
N SER A 96 -18.41 1.80 -3.13
CA SER A 96 -19.47 1.48 -2.17
C SER A 96 -20.55 0.59 -2.78
N SER A 97 -21.46 0.08 -1.93
CA SER A 97 -22.53 -0.85 -2.29
C SER A 97 -23.53 -0.29 -3.30
N ASP A 98 -23.72 1.03 -3.31
CA ASP A 98 -24.54 1.76 -4.29
C ASP A 98 -23.86 1.92 -5.66
N GLY A 99 -22.64 1.40 -5.82
CA GLY A 99 -21.85 1.49 -7.04
C GLY A 99 -21.05 2.77 -7.18
N THR A 100 -21.12 3.71 -6.22
CA THR A 100 -20.35 4.96 -6.27
C THR A 100 -18.86 4.67 -6.09
N TRP A 101 -18.04 5.13 -7.05
CA TRP A 101 -16.60 5.28 -6.84
C TRP A 101 -16.33 6.53 -6.02
N TRP A 102 -15.70 6.36 -4.86
CA TRP A 102 -15.18 7.42 -4.02
C TRP A 102 -13.70 7.58 -4.27
N GLU A 103 -13.22 8.81 -4.51
CA GLU A 103 -11.79 9.08 -4.73
C GLU A 103 -11.18 9.90 -3.59
N LEU A 104 -9.89 9.62 -3.32
CA LEU A 104 -9.05 10.31 -2.33
C LEU A 104 -8.27 11.48 -2.95
N THR A 105 -8.15 11.52 -4.28
CA THR A 105 -7.54 12.63 -5.00
C THR A 105 -8.60 13.26 -5.94
N PRO A 106 -8.97 14.54 -5.75
CA PRO A 106 -10.01 15.17 -6.57
C PRO A 106 -9.69 15.13 -8.08
N GLY A 107 -10.62 14.60 -8.87
CA GLY A 107 -10.53 14.54 -10.33
C GLY A 107 -9.58 13.47 -10.88
N LEU A 108 -9.08 12.56 -10.04
CA LEU A 108 -8.16 11.51 -10.47
C LEU A 108 -8.90 10.34 -11.11
N ILE A 109 -9.99 9.85 -10.52
CA ILE A 109 -10.73 8.70 -11.03
C ILE A 109 -11.91 9.21 -11.88
N PRO A 110 -11.98 8.89 -13.18
CA PRO A 110 -13.08 9.33 -14.03
C PRO A 110 -14.45 8.94 -13.48
N GLY A 111 -15.33 9.94 -13.28
CA GLY A 111 -16.70 9.73 -12.78
C GLY A 111 -16.81 9.46 -11.27
N ALA A 112 -15.70 9.49 -10.52
CA ALA A 112 -15.73 9.32 -9.08
C ALA A 112 -16.24 10.56 -8.35
N THR A 113 -16.67 10.35 -7.09
CA THR A 113 -17.04 11.41 -6.15
C THR A 113 -15.91 11.60 -5.15
N TYR A 114 -15.36 12.82 -5.07
CA TYR A 114 -14.35 13.12 -4.06
C TYR A 114 -14.89 12.88 -2.65
N LEU A 115 -14.14 12.11 -1.86
CA LEU A 115 -14.48 11.69 -0.51
C LEU A 115 -14.53 12.85 0.49
N GLY A 116 -13.83 13.95 0.20
CA GLY A 116 -13.74 15.13 1.06
C GLY A 116 -12.44 15.21 1.88
N PHE A 117 -11.50 14.28 1.66
CA PHE A 117 -10.15 14.30 2.21
C PHE A 117 -9.20 13.43 1.39
N GLY A 118 -7.89 13.67 1.55
CA GLY A 118 -6.81 12.92 0.91
C GLY A 118 -6.46 11.59 1.58
N GLY A 119 -5.69 10.75 0.88
CA GLY A 119 -5.22 9.45 1.38
C GLY A 119 -3.96 9.51 2.26
N THR A 120 -3.47 10.70 2.61
CA THR A 120 -2.26 10.84 3.43
C THR A 120 -2.57 10.71 4.91
N TYR A 121 -1.65 10.16 5.72
CA TYR A 121 -1.85 10.12 7.18
C TYR A 121 -2.00 11.51 7.81
N ARG A 122 -1.47 12.56 7.18
CA ARG A 122 -1.72 13.95 7.59
C ARG A 122 -3.19 14.32 7.43
N ASP A 123 -3.83 13.96 6.33
CA ASP A 123 -5.26 14.22 6.13
C ASP A 123 -6.14 13.34 7.03
N LEU A 124 -5.70 12.11 7.30
CA LEU A 124 -6.49 11.12 8.03
C LEU A 124 -6.40 11.27 9.55
N LEU A 125 -5.21 11.59 10.07
CA LEU A 125 -4.91 11.64 11.51
C LEU A 125 -4.50 13.04 12.00
N GLY A 126 -4.24 13.97 11.07
CA GLY A 126 -3.64 15.28 11.34
C GLY A 126 -2.11 15.25 11.40
N ASP A 127 -1.51 14.10 11.70
CA ASP A 127 -0.07 13.92 11.86
C ASP A 127 0.34 12.45 11.62
N THR A 128 1.47 12.22 10.95
CA THR A 128 2.04 10.87 10.74
C THR A 128 2.54 10.25 12.05
N ASP A 129 2.82 11.04 13.08
CA ASP A 129 3.24 10.52 14.39
C ASP A 129 2.13 9.79 15.14
N LYS A 130 0.86 9.98 14.75
CA LYS A 130 -0.31 9.36 15.37
C LYS A 130 -0.58 7.93 14.89
N LEU A 131 0.25 7.37 14.00
CA LEU A 131 0.10 5.99 13.53
C LEU A 131 0.13 4.97 14.68
N THR A 132 0.91 5.23 15.73
CA THR A 132 0.98 4.39 16.94
C THR A 132 -0.30 4.41 17.79
N ASN A 133 -1.27 5.28 17.47
CA ASN A 133 -2.54 5.34 18.16
C ASN A 133 -3.64 4.48 17.50
N VAL A 134 -3.41 4.02 16.26
CA VAL A 134 -4.40 3.32 15.46
C VAL A 134 -4.51 1.87 15.92
N ALA A 135 -5.69 1.47 16.40
CA ALA A 135 -5.98 0.09 16.75
C ALA A 135 -6.21 -0.74 15.48
N LEU A 136 -5.48 -1.84 15.35
CA LEU A 136 -5.59 -2.81 14.26
C LEU A 136 -6.09 -4.14 14.80
N GLY A 137 -6.79 -4.89 13.97
CA GLY A 137 -7.34 -6.20 14.33
C GLY A 137 -8.47 -6.61 13.42
N ARG A 138 -8.93 -7.85 13.59
CA ARG A 138 -9.98 -8.44 12.74
C ARG A 138 -11.27 -7.61 12.75
N GLN A 139 -11.69 -7.18 13.94
CA GLN A 139 -12.92 -6.39 14.09
C GLN A 139 -12.76 -5.01 13.45
N GLN A 140 -11.63 -4.34 13.66
CA GLN A 140 -11.34 -3.04 13.07
C GLN A 140 -11.36 -3.10 11.53
N MET A 141 -10.76 -4.13 10.93
CA MET A 141 -10.85 -4.35 9.49
C MET A 141 -12.30 -4.56 9.02
N ALA A 142 -13.07 -5.39 9.71
CA ALA A 142 -14.46 -5.66 9.36
C ALA A 142 -15.34 -4.40 9.46
N ASP A 143 -15.18 -3.60 10.52
CA ASP A 143 -15.91 -2.37 10.74
C ASP A 143 -15.53 -1.31 9.70
N ALA A 144 -14.25 -1.22 9.33
CA ALA A 144 -13.78 -0.33 8.27
C ALA A 144 -14.38 -0.71 6.91
N VAL A 145 -14.42 -2.01 6.59
CA VAL A 145 -15.08 -2.50 5.36
C VAL A 145 -16.57 -2.15 5.38
N ALA A 146 -17.27 -2.40 6.48
CA ALA A 146 -18.69 -2.10 6.60
C ALA A 146 -18.98 -0.60 6.45
N ALA A 147 -18.17 0.26 7.08
CA ALA A 147 -18.32 1.72 7.04
C ALA A 147 -18.14 2.29 5.63
N LEU A 148 -17.10 1.87 4.91
CA LEU A 148 -16.84 2.37 3.56
C LEU A 148 -17.77 1.75 2.52
N TYR A 149 -18.08 0.45 2.65
CA TYR A 149 -18.98 -0.22 1.73
C TYR A 149 -20.42 0.29 1.85
N GLY A 150 -20.89 0.60 3.06
CA GLY A 150 -22.22 1.16 3.31
C GLY A 150 -22.33 2.66 3.08
N ARG A 151 -21.25 3.33 2.65
CA ARG A 151 -21.24 4.79 2.46
C ARG A 151 -22.13 5.20 1.29
N THR A 152 -22.88 6.28 1.48
CA THR A 152 -23.73 6.91 0.46
C THR A 152 -23.35 8.38 0.26
N LYS A 153 -23.84 9.00 -0.82
CA LYS A 153 -23.58 10.43 -1.07
C LYS A 153 -24.09 11.36 0.04
N ALA A 154 -25.15 10.97 0.75
CA ALA A 154 -25.70 11.73 1.87
C ALA A 154 -24.74 11.82 3.06
N ASP A 155 -23.83 10.85 3.23
CA ASP A 155 -22.87 10.84 4.34
C ASP A 155 -21.78 11.92 4.19
N LYS A 156 -21.60 12.50 3.00
CA LYS A 156 -20.52 13.45 2.71
C LYS A 156 -20.60 14.75 3.52
N THR A 157 -21.80 15.20 3.85
CA THR A 157 -22.03 16.43 4.62
C THR A 157 -22.02 16.21 6.13
N SER A 158 -21.98 14.96 6.59
CA SER A 158 -22.00 14.61 8.01
C SER A 158 -20.59 14.55 8.58
N GLY A 159 -20.26 15.47 9.49
CA GLY A 159 -18.97 15.50 10.21
C GLY A 159 -18.60 14.15 10.85
N PRO A 160 -19.48 13.52 11.64
CA PRO A 160 -19.23 12.20 12.21
C PRO A 160 -18.95 11.11 11.17
N LYS A 161 -19.66 11.12 10.02
CA LYS A 161 -19.43 10.15 8.94
C LYS A 161 -18.12 10.40 8.21
N GLN A 162 -17.70 11.65 8.05
CA GLN A 162 -16.38 11.98 7.51
C GLN A 162 -15.28 11.47 8.44
N GLN A 163 -15.44 11.62 9.76
CA GLN A 163 -14.48 11.10 10.74
C GLN A 163 -14.41 9.57 10.71
N GLN A 164 -15.56 8.88 10.73
CA GLN A 164 -15.63 7.43 10.58
C GLN A 164 -14.96 6.95 9.29
N ALA A 165 -15.13 7.67 8.17
CA ALA A 165 -14.48 7.34 6.92
C ALA A 165 -12.95 7.50 6.98
N ARG A 166 -12.42 8.54 7.65
CA ARG A 166 -10.96 8.72 7.84
C ARG A 166 -10.36 7.56 8.65
N GLU A 167 -11.03 7.15 9.71
CA GLU A 167 -10.60 6.04 10.57
C GLU A 167 -10.63 4.70 9.80
N ALA A 168 -11.68 4.47 9.02
CA ALA A 168 -11.79 3.29 8.18
C ALA A 168 -10.70 3.26 7.08
N VAL A 169 -10.45 4.39 6.41
CA VAL A 169 -9.37 4.50 5.42
C VAL A 169 -8.00 4.26 6.07
N THR A 170 -7.74 4.83 7.24
CA THR A 170 -6.49 4.60 7.97
C THR A 170 -6.28 3.13 8.31
N THR A 171 -7.34 2.48 8.79
CA THR A 171 -7.31 1.06 9.17
C THR A 171 -6.95 0.18 7.96
N LEU A 172 -7.61 0.41 6.81
CA LEU A 172 -7.35 -0.39 5.61
C LEU A 172 -6.00 -0.06 4.96
N LEU A 173 -5.53 1.19 5.00
CA LEU A 173 -4.17 1.54 4.57
C LEU A 173 -3.14 0.71 5.33
N LEU A 174 -3.21 0.67 6.67
CA LEU A 174 -2.27 -0.09 7.49
C LEU A 174 -2.36 -1.59 7.25
N MET A 175 -3.58 -2.14 7.21
CA MET A 175 -3.77 -3.58 7.16
C MET A 175 -3.70 -4.18 5.75
N VAL A 176 -3.63 -3.35 4.71
CA VAL A 176 -3.55 -3.80 3.31
C VAL A 176 -2.34 -3.20 2.62
N HIS A 177 -2.28 -1.87 2.50
CA HIS A 177 -1.23 -1.21 1.71
C HIS A 177 0.11 -1.20 2.42
N GLU A 178 0.18 -0.82 3.70
CA GLU A 178 1.43 -0.89 4.47
C GLU A 178 1.84 -2.34 4.74
N ALA A 179 0.87 -3.23 5.00
CA ALA A 179 1.13 -4.66 5.04
C ALA A 179 1.69 -5.19 3.72
N THR A 180 1.28 -4.67 2.56
CA THR A 180 1.89 -5.05 1.28
C THR A 180 3.33 -4.55 1.19
N ARG A 181 3.58 -3.29 1.57
CA ARG A 181 4.92 -2.66 1.56
C ARG A 181 5.91 -3.30 2.52
N PHE A 182 5.45 -3.78 3.67
CA PHE A 182 6.33 -4.24 4.76
C PHE A 182 5.95 -5.62 5.29
N GLN A 183 6.95 -6.51 5.38
CA GLN A 183 6.80 -7.81 6.03
C GLN A 183 6.50 -7.66 7.51
N SER A 184 7.17 -6.73 8.19
CA SER A 184 6.95 -6.40 9.61
C SER A 184 5.49 -6.05 9.91
N VAL A 185 4.88 -5.20 9.09
CA VAL A 185 3.46 -4.81 9.24
C VAL A 185 2.54 -5.99 8.91
N SER A 186 2.80 -6.75 7.84
CA SER A 186 1.98 -7.93 7.54
C SER A 186 2.05 -9.00 8.62
N ALA A 187 3.22 -9.24 9.21
CA ALA A 187 3.42 -10.20 10.29
C ALA A 187 2.72 -9.73 11.58
N PHE A 188 2.82 -8.43 11.90
CA PHE A 188 2.09 -7.84 13.01
C PHE A 188 0.58 -8.02 12.86
N VAL A 189 0.02 -7.66 11.69
CA VAL A 189 -1.42 -7.82 11.42
C VAL A 189 -1.83 -9.29 11.48
N ALA A 190 -1.07 -10.19 10.83
CA ALA A 190 -1.31 -11.62 10.86
C ALA A 190 -1.35 -12.19 12.27
N GLY A 191 -0.49 -11.68 13.17
CA GLY A 191 -0.46 -12.03 14.59
C GLY A 191 -1.70 -11.60 15.38
N LEU A 192 -2.52 -10.70 14.84
CA LEU A 192 -3.80 -10.27 15.42
C LEU A 192 -5.00 -11.04 14.84
N LEU A 193 -4.82 -11.83 13.78
CA LEU A 193 -5.88 -12.56 13.08
C LEU A 193 -6.04 -13.99 13.61
N HIS A 194 -6.50 -14.12 14.85
CA HIS A 194 -6.73 -15.43 15.47
C HIS A 194 -8.05 -16.09 15.04
N PRO A 195 -8.17 -17.43 15.22
CA PRO A 195 -9.45 -18.14 15.08
C PRO A 195 -10.52 -17.59 16.03
N LYS A 196 -11.80 -17.81 15.70
CA LYS A 196 -12.95 -17.32 16.49
C LYS A 196 -13.00 -17.86 17.93
N THR A 197 -12.32 -18.96 18.21
CA THR A 197 -12.23 -19.58 19.54
C THR A 197 -11.25 -18.88 20.48
N VAL A 198 -10.42 -17.99 19.94
CA VAL A 198 -9.49 -17.16 20.73
C VAL A 198 -10.16 -15.80 20.98
N GLU A 199 -9.92 -15.23 22.15
CA GLU A 199 -10.39 -13.88 22.49
C GLU A 199 -10.03 -12.86 21.39
N LYS A 200 -10.95 -11.93 21.12
CA LYS A 200 -10.74 -10.88 20.12
C LYS A 200 -9.51 -10.06 20.50
N LYS A 201 -8.47 -10.10 19.66
CA LYS A 201 -7.27 -9.27 19.85
C LYS A 201 -7.31 -8.03 18.97
N SER A 202 -6.76 -6.96 19.52
CA SER A 202 -6.36 -5.76 18.79
C SER A 202 -4.99 -5.31 19.28
N GLY A 203 -4.28 -4.57 18.44
CA GLY A 203 -2.96 -4.06 18.77
C GLY A 203 -2.68 -2.76 18.04
N LYS A 204 -1.64 -2.05 18.48
CA LYS A 204 -1.14 -0.83 17.84
C LYS A 204 0.30 -1.06 17.41
N ILE A 205 0.71 -0.46 16.30
CA ILE A 205 2.08 -0.62 15.81
C ILE A 205 3.08 0.08 16.73
N SER A 206 4.32 -0.40 16.75
CA SER A 206 5.40 0.22 17.52
C SER A 206 5.97 1.47 16.80
N ASN A 207 6.90 2.16 17.46
CA ASN A 207 7.61 3.30 16.87
C ASN A 207 8.48 2.90 15.67
N GLU A 208 9.07 1.71 15.69
CA GLU A 208 9.90 1.18 14.61
C GLU A 208 9.04 0.94 13.36
N LEU A 209 7.89 0.26 13.52
CA LEU A 209 6.94 0.04 12.41
C LEU A 209 6.39 1.38 11.89
N LYS A 210 6.10 2.35 12.77
CA LYS A 210 5.73 3.70 12.35
C LYS A 210 6.83 4.33 11.49
N ALA A 211 8.09 4.26 11.93
CA ALA A 211 9.20 4.86 11.20
C ALA A 211 9.41 4.19 9.83
N GLN A 212 9.19 2.88 9.74
CA GLN A 212 9.21 2.14 8.48
C GLN A 212 8.11 2.66 7.55
N VAL A 213 6.85 2.71 8.00
CA VAL A 213 5.71 3.22 7.22
C VAL A 213 5.96 4.65 6.71
N ASN A 214 6.47 5.53 7.57
CA ASN A 214 6.78 6.92 7.22
C ASN A 214 8.00 7.07 6.29
N GLY A 215 8.79 6.01 6.08
CA GLY A 215 10.05 6.05 5.32
C GLY A 215 10.20 4.90 4.34
N TRP A 216 9.12 4.45 3.70
CA TRP A 216 9.17 3.34 2.72
C TRP A 216 10.14 3.63 1.57
N GLN A 217 10.13 4.86 1.04
CA GLN A 217 11.07 5.29 0.02
C GLN A 217 12.50 5.29 0.55
N ASP A 218 12.75 5.86 1.73
CA ASP A 218 14.08 5.92 2.35
C ASP A 218 14.69 4.53 2.53
N LEU A 219 13.89 3.57 3.04
CA LEU A 219 14.36 2.20 3.25
C LEU A 219 14.56 1.45 1.93
N SER A 220 13.69 1.67 0.94
CA SER A 220 13.85 1.10 -0.41
C SER A 220 15.14 1.63 -1.07
N GLU A 221 15.38 2.93 -0.99
CA GLU A 221 16.58 3.58 -1.51
C GLU A 221 17.85 3.08 -0.82
N ALA A 222 17.83 2.97 0.51
CA ALA A 222 18.96 2.49 1.29
C ALA A 222 19.37 1.07 0.90
N LEU A 223 18.40 0.18 0.62
CA LEU A 223 18.68 -1.17 0.16
C LEU A 223 19.11 -1.20 -1.32
N LEU A 224 18.45 -0.46 -2.21
CA LEU A 224 18.83 -0.39 -3.63
C LEU A 224 20.25 0.14 -3.84
N LYS A 225 20.74 1.02 -2.97
CA LYS A 225 22.13 1.50 -3.01
C LYS A 225 23.16 0.39 -2.83
N THR A 226 22.84 -0.69 -2.12
CA THR A 226 23.80 -1.80 -1.92
C THR A 226 23.93 -2.69 -3.16
N ASP A 227 22.95 -2.64 -4.06
CA ASP A 227 22.98 -3.34 -5.36
C ASP A 227 23.68 -2.53 -6.47
N ALA A 228 23.95 -1.24 -6.22
CA ALA A 228 24.55 -0.36 -7.22
C ALA A 228 25.96 -0.83 -7.60
N LYS A 229 26.25 -0.84 -8.90
CA LYS A 229 27.57 -1.27 -9.39
C LYS A 229 28.63 -0.27 -8.91
N PRO A 230 29.69 -0.73 -8.20
CA PRO A 230 30.74 0.17 -7.75
C PRO A 230 31.52 0.73 -8.95
N SER A 231 31.99 1.96 -8.82
CA SER A 231 32.95 2.51 -9.78
C SER A 231 34.23 1.66 -9.80
N PRO A 232 34.96 1.57 -10.92
CA PRO A 232 36.22 0.84 -11.00
C PRO A 232 37.17 1.22 -9.86
N GLY A 233 37.67 0.21 -9.13
CA GLY A 233 38.58 0.40 -8.00
C GLY A 233 37.94 0.81 -6.67
N LYS A 234 36.61 0.96 -6.58
CA LYS A 234 35.90 1.22 -5.32
C LYS A 234 35.23 -0.05 -4.76
N PRO A 235 35.17 -0.21 -3.43
CA PRO A 235 34.43 -1.32 -2.83
C PRO A 235 32.91 -1.18 -3.08
N PRO A 236 32.14 -2.29 -3.02
CA PRO A 236 30.69 -2.25 -3.02
C PRO A 236 30.15 -1.33 -1.91
N ALA A 237 29.01 -0.70 -2.18
CA ALA A 237 28.35 0.13 -1.18
C ALA A 237 27.87 -0.72 0.01
N LYS A 238 28.06 -0.21 1.22
CA LYS A 238 27.54 -0.83 2.45
C LYS A 238 26.21 -0.20 2.82
N PHE A 239 25.33 -1.00 3.41
CA PHE A 239 24.09 -0.50 3.98
C PHE A 239 24.38 0.51 5.09
N THR A 240 23.64 1.62 5.11
CA THR A 240 23.71 2.62 6.18
C THR A 240 22.56 2.39 7.15
N PRO A 241 22.81 2.11 8.44
CA PRO A 241 21.76 1.88 9.43
C PRO A 241 20.73 3.00 9.48
N ILE A 242 19.46 2.62 9.63
CA ILE A 242 18.34 3.51 9.90
C ILE A 242 17.80 3.16 11.29
N GLU A 243 18.48 3.64 12.34
CA GLU A 243 18.23 3.24 13.74
C GLU A 243 16.76 3.46 14.17
N LYS A 244 16.11 4.53 13.71
CA LYS A 244 14.69 4.81 14.01
C LYS A 244 13.72 3.71 13.53
N MET A 245 14.11 2.92 12.52
CA MET A 245 13.35 1.80 12.00
C MET A 245 13.74 0.46 12.64
N GLY A 246 14.78 0.45 13.48
CA GLY A 246 15.39 -0.78 13.98
C GLY A 246 16.08 -1.60 12.89
N VAL A 247 16.56 -0.98 11.81
CA VAL A 247 17.19 -1.65 10.66
C VAL A 247 18.64 -1.22 10.53
N ARG A 248 19.57 -2.15 10.74
CA ARG A 248 21.01 -1.92 10.79
C ARG A 248 21.77 -2.56 9.63
N THR A 249 21.22 -3.59 9.02
CA THR A 249 21.88 -4.30 7.91
C THR A 249 20.98 -4.41 6.66
N ALA A 250 21.59 -4.79 5.52
CA ALA A 250 20.86 -5.05 4.29
C ALA A 250 19.91 -6.24 4.44
N GLU A 251 20.31 -7.26 5.21
CA GLU A 251 19.49 -8.43 5.51
C GLU A 251 18.27 -8.06 6.33
N GLU A 252 18.42 -7.20 7.35
CA GLU A 252 17.31 -6.69 8.14
C GLU A 252 16.38 -5.81 7.30
N ALA A 253 16.92 -5.01 6.37
CA ALA A 253 16.13 -4.22 5.43
C ALA A 253 15.32 -5.12 4.49
N ALA A 254 15.94 -6.18 3.94
CA ALA A 254 15.27 -7.17 3.10
C ALA A 254 14.19 -7.95 3.87
N ALA A 255 14.44 -8.29 5.14
CA ALA A 255 13.46 -8.91 6.02
C ALA A 255 12.32 -7.97 6.42
N THR A 256 12.54 -6.65 6.38
CA THR A 256 11.52 -5.63 6.67
C THR A 256 10.65 -5.33 5.45
N LEU A 257 11.25 -5.21 4.26
CA LEU A 257 10.54 -4.82 3.03
C LEU A 257 9.73 -5.99 2.46
N GLY A 258 8.42 -5.77 2.31
CA GLY A 258 7.50 -6.64 1.60
C GLY A 258 7.69 -6.51 0.08
N ILE A 259 7.77 -5.28 -0.41
CA ILE A 259 8.10 -4.94 -1.80
C ILE A 259 8.72 -3.54 -1.79
N LEU A 260 9.75 -3.33 -2.61
CA LEU A 260 10.44 -2.05 -2.67
C LEU A 260 9.70 -1.08 -3.59
N LEU A 261 9.71 0.19 -3.22
CA LEU A 261 9.46 1.26 -4.18
C LEU A 261 10.67 1.37 -5.11
N PHE A 262 10.43 1.58 -6.40
CA PHE A 262 11.51 1.91 -7.31
C PHE A 262 12.07 3.31 -6.98
N VAL A 263 13.37 3.41 -6.77
CA VAL A 263 14.09 4.67 -6.56
C VAL A 263 15.32 4.68 -7.44
N GLU A 264 15.51 5.76 -8.20
CA GLU A 264 16.76 5.97 -8.94
C GLU A 264 17.87 6.32 -7.94
N VAL A 265 18.85 5.43 -7.83
CA VAL A 265 20.04 5.63 -6.99
C VAL A 265 21.28 5.80 -7.87
N PRO A 266 22.29 6.57 -7.43
CA PRO A 266 23.55 6.68 -8.19
C PRO A 266 24.17 5.31 -8.47
N GLY A 267 24.39 5.00 -9.75
CA GLY A 267 24.92 3.70 -10.18
C GLY A 267 23.92 2.54 -10.22
N GLY A 268 22.64 2.82 -9.92
CA GLY A 268 21.52 1.88 -10.07
C GLY A 268 20.81 2.02 -11.42
N LEU A 269 19.65 1.38 -11.54
CA LEU A 269 18.80 1.48 -12.72
C LEU A 269 18.14 2.86 -12.81
N THR A 270 18.10 3.40 -14.03
CA THR A 270 17.24 4.55 -14.35
C THR A 270 15.78 4.11 -14.54
N VAL A 271 14.83 5.05 -14.49
CA VAL A 271 13.41 4.82 -14.80
C VAL A 271 13.25 4.13 -16.17
N ALA A 272 13.97 4.62 -17.17
CA ALA A 272 13.90 4.08 -18.53
C ALA A 272 14.38 2.63 -18.59
N GLN A 273 15.52 2.32 -17.96
CA GLN A 273 16.06 0.96 -17.90
C GLN A 273 15.15 0.02 -17.09
N GLY A 274 14.65 0.47 -15.95
CA GLY A 274 13.72 -0.31 -15.12
C GLY A 274 12.43 -0.68 -15.86
N LEU A 275 11.86 0.27 -16.62
CA LEU A 275 10.70 0.02 -17.48
C LEU A 275 11.02 -0.87 -18.69
N GLN A 276 12.20 -0.73 -19.28
CA GLN A 276 12.64 -1.60 -20.37
C GLN A 276 12.74 -3.05 -19.90
N LEU A 277 13.39 -3.29 -18.76
CA LEU A 277 13.48 -4.61 -18.14
C LEU A 277 12.08 -5.16 -17.81
N PHE A 278 11.22 -4.32 -17.22
CA PHE A 278 9.85 -4.70 -16.89
C PHE A 278 9.09 -5.25 -18.11
N ARG A 279 9.15 -4.53 -19.24
CA ARG A 279 8.49 -4.92 -20.50
C ARG A 279 9.14 -6.15 -21.13
N ALA A 280 10.46 -6.22 -21.14
CA ALA A 280 11.21 -7.35 -21.71
C ALA A 280 10.92 -8.67 -20.96
N SER A 281 10.63 -8.60 -19.66
CA SER A 281 10.26 -9.76 -18.83
C SER A 281 8.74 -10.03 -18.79
N GLY A 282 7.96 -9.44 -19.69
CA GLY A 282 6.51 -9.71 -19.82
C GLY A 282 5.60 -8.90 -18.89
N GLY A 283 6.13 -7.87 -18.22
CA GLY A 283 5.37 -6.93 -17.42
C GLY A 283 4.34 -6.15 -18.24
N LYS A 284 3.16 -5.94 -17.66
CA LYS A 284 2.02 -5.21 -18.25
C LYS A 284 1.67 -3.95 -17.45
#